data_AF-A0A819PWK0-F1
#
_entry.id   AF-A0A819PWK0-F1
#
_cell.length_a   1.000
_cell.length_b   1.000
_cell.length_c   1.000
_cell.angle_alpha   90.00
_cell.angle_beta   90.00
_cell.angle_gamma   90.00
#
_symmetry.space_group_name_H-M   'P 1'
#
loop_
_entity.id
_entity.type
_entity.pdbx_description
1 polymer ?
#
loop_
_entity_poly.entity_id
_entity_poly.type
_entity_poly.pdbx_seq_one_letter_code
_entity_poly.pdbx_strand_id
1 'polypeptide(L)'
;MTETRKLSYWYCNGCRRSLFHGEFRFNCTVCNNYDYCEQCAATLDPPHPHRMIRELAYGCEEGKETAVIDMATGIRVATALYSDRHCMGVRDIDRDNPSLYTDSYSWLTFKTVGDRSKNFGHGLRGLIEPRGYLGICAANRPEWMITDFA
;
A
#
# COMPACT_ATOMS: atom_id res chain seq x y z
N MET A 1 21.81 12.41 12.24
CA MET A 1 20.53 13.16 12.24
C MET A 1 19.45 12.17 12.66
N THR A 2 18.83 12.36 13.81
CA THR A 2 17.73 11.50 14.28
C THR A 2 16.51 11.79 13.41
N GLU A 3 16.15 10.88 12.50
CA GLU A 3 14.89 10.94 11.77
C GLU A 3 13.74 11.04 12.78
N THR A 4 13.10 12.20 12.84
CA THR A 4 11.85 12.38 13.55
C THR A 4 10.80 11.49 12.91
N ARG A 5 10.40 10.42 13.61
CA ARG A 5 9.35 9.50 13.16
C ARG A 5 8.05 10.26 12.96
N LYS A 6 7.55 10.27 11.73
CA LYS A 6 6.24 10.83 11.34
C LYS A 6 5.12 10.07 12.07
N LEU A 7 4.09 10.76 12.53
CA LEU A 7 2.87 10.13 13.06
C LEU A 7 1.95 9.68 11.92
N SER A 8 1.20 8.62 12.16
CA SER A 8 0.13 8.17 11.26
C SER A 8 -1.20 8.86 11.59
N TYR A 9 -2.21 8.63 10.74
CA TYR A 9 -3.61 9.00 11.01
C TYR A 9 -4.22 8.19 12.18
N TRP A 10 -3.69 7.00 12.47
CA TRP A 10 -4.31 6.04 13.38
C TRP A 10 -3.85 6.20 14.83
N TYR A 11 -4.71 5.84 15.76
CA TYR A 11 -4.40 5.79 17.19
C TYR A 11 -4.92 4.49 17.80
N CYS A 12 -4.36 4.09 18.94
CA CYS A 12 -4.79 2.87 19.63
C CYS A 12 -5.98 3.16 20.56
N ASN A 13 -7.10 2.46 20.43
CA ASN A 13 -8.27 2.60 21.30
C ASN A 13 -8.01 2.12 22.74
N GLY A 14 -7.06 1.20 22.96
CA GLY A 14 -6.67 0.72 24.30
C GLY A 14 -5.86 1.73 25.11
N CYS A 15 -4.65 2.10 24.64
CA CYS A 15 -3.75 3.02 25.34
C CYS A 15 -3.83 4.49 24.89
N ARG A 16 -4.70 4.81 23.92
CA ARG A 16 -4.96 6.17 23.39
C ARG A 16 -3.78 6.88 22.72
N ARG A 17 -2.62 6.22 22.56
CA ARG A 17 -1.48 6.80 21.84
C ARG A 17 -1.71 6.83 20.32
N SER A 18 -1.21 7.87 19.67
CA SER A 18 -1.05 7.89 18.21
C SER A 18 -0.03 6.84 17.77
N LEU A 19 -0.29 6.19 16.64
CA LEU A 19 0.62 5.22 16.05
C LEU A 19 1.60 5.93 15.12
N PHE A 20 2.85 5.47 15.09
CA PHE A 20 3.83 6.01 14.16
C PHE A 20 3.51 5.55 12.74
N HIS A 21 3.93 6.36 11.77
CA HIS A 21 3.78 6.07 10.36
C HIS A 21 4.57 4.79 10.00
N GLY A 22 3.89 3.80 9.42
CA GLY A 22 4.45 2.48 9.12
C GLY A 22 4.58 1.55 10.33
N GLU A 23 4.05 1.91 11.50
CA GLU A 23 3.96 1.01 12.65
C GLU A 23 2.86 -0.04 12.43
N PHE A 24 3.00 -1.22 13.03
CA PHE A 24 1.92 -2.20 13.01
C PHE A 24 0.74 -1.78 13.88
N ARG A 25 -0.46 -1.90 13.32
CA ARG A 25 -1.74 -1.75 13.99
C ARG A 25 -2.57 -3.01 13.82
N PHE A 26 -3.51 -3.23 14.73
CA PHE A 26 -4.51 -4.27 14.64
C PHE A 26 -5.86 -3.60 14.45
N ASN A 27 -6.40 -3.66 13.24
CA ASN A 27 -7.65 -3.02 12.85
C ASN A 27 -8.82 -3.99 13.02
N CYS A 28 -9.93 -3.51 13.59
CA CYS A 28 -11.20 -4.23 13.56
C CYS A 28 -11.98 -3.87 12.30
N THR A 29 -12.31 -4.88 11.48
CA THR A 29 -13.13 -4.68 10.26
C THR A 29 -14.63 -4.63 10.52
N VAL A 30 -15.06 -4.84 11.78
CA VAL A 30 -16.47 -4.83 12.19
C VAL A 30 -16.84 -3.51 12.88
N CYS A 31 -15.95 -2.99 13.72
CA CYS A 31 -16.16 -1.73 14.44
C CYS A 31 -15.60 -0.54 13.65
N ASN A 32 -16.32 0.59 13.65
CA ASN A 32 -15.84 1.81 13.02
C ASN A 32 -14.63 2.38 13.78
N ASN A 33 -13.55 2.65 13.05
CA ASN A 33 -12.34 3.34 13.54
C ASN A 33 -11.81 2.75 14.87
N TYR A 34 -11.69 1.43 14.91
CA TYR A 34 -11.25 0.72 16.10
C TYR A 34 -9.95 -0.05 15.83
N ASP A 35 -8.88 0.41 16.47
CA ASP A 35 -7.52 -0.04 16.24
C ASP A 35 -6.78 -0.26 17.55
N TYR A 36 -5.92 -1.27 17.60
CA TYR A 36 -4.96 -1.47 18.69
C TYR A 36 -3.52 -1.37 18.19
N CYS A 37 -2.63 -0.87 19.04
CA CYS A 37 -1.21 -1.13 18.87
C CYS A 37 -0.90 -2.61 19.17
N GLU A 38 0.26 -3.08 18.73
CA GLU A 38 0.67 -4.47 18.94
C GLU A 38 0.67 -4.90 20.41
N GLN A 39 1.08 -4.01 21.32
CA GLN A 39 1.05 -4.29 22.76
C GLN A 39 -0.38 -4.46 23.27
N CYS A 40 -1.29 -3.53 22.99
CA CYS A 40 -2.68 -3.64 23.43
C CYS A 40 -3.39 -4.86 22.82
N ALA A 41 -3.08 -5.20 21.57
CA ALA A 41 -3.64 -6.38 20.92
C ALA A 41 -3.18 -7.69 21.61
N ALA A 42 -1.98 -7.71 22.19
CA ALA A 42 -1.43 -8.89 22.86
C ALA A 42 -1.80 -8.99 24.35
N THR A 43 -2.07 -7.87 25.04
CA THR A 43 -2.19 -7.85 26.50
C THR A 43 -3.56 -7.51 27.07
N LEU A 44 -4.51 -7.01 26.25
CA LEU A 44 -5.83 -6.65 26.77
C LEU A 44 -6.68 -7.89 27.09
N ASP A 45 -7.25 -7.89 28.29
CA ASP A 45 -8.17 -8.91 28.78
C ASP A 45 -9.41 -8.23 29.41
N PRO A 46 -10.64 -8.51 28.93
CA PRO A 46 -10.93 -9.38 27.79
C PRO A 46 -10.38 -8.79 26.47
N PRO A 47 -10.01 -9.66 25.51
CA PRO A 47 -9.65 -9.19 24.17
C PRO A 47 -10.87 -8.52 23.50
N HIS A 48 -10.61 -7.72 22.47
CA HIS A 48 -11.69 -7.17 21.66
C HIS A 48 -12.52 -8.31 21.05
N PRO A 49 -13.87 -8.25 21.09
CA PRO A 49 -14.74 -9.37 20.73
C PRO A 49 -14.67 -9.81 19.26
N HIS A 50 -14.15 -8.96 18.36
CA HIS A 50 -13.98 -9.29 16.95
C HIS A 50 -12.53 -9.63 16.61
N ARG A 51 -12.35 -10.49 15.61
CA ARG A 51 -11.04 -10.75 15.03
C ARG A 51 -10.45 -9.45 14.47
N MET A 52 -9.22 -9.14 14.86
CA MET A 52 -8.48 -7.98 14.37
C MET A 52 -7.48 -8.40 13.29
N ILE A 53 -7.29 -7.55 12.28
CA ILE A 53 -6.36 -7.74 11.16
C ILE A 53 -5.12 -6.89 11.40
N ARG A 54 -3.94 -7.50 11.27
CA ARG A 54 -2.67 -6.80 11.41
C ARG A 54 -2.33 -6.05 10.13
N GLU A 55 -2.16 -4.74 10.22
CA GLU A 55 -1.90 -3.83 9.11
C GLU A 55 -0.82 -2.80 9.48
N LEU A 56 -0.39 -2.01 8.51
CA LEU A 56 0.52 -0.89 8.73
C LEU A 56 -0.25 0.41 8.87
N ALA A 57 0.11 1.22 9.86
CA ALA A 57 -0.49 2.50 10.16
C ALA A 57 0.06 3.57 9.21
N TYR A 58 -0.58 3.71 8.04
CA TYR A 58 -0.24 4.74 7.06
C TYR A 58 -1.25 5.90 7.05
N GLY A 59 -0.82 7.02 6.46
CA GLY A 59 -1.66 8.21 6.24
C GLY A 59 -1.19 9.43 7.02
N CYS A 60 -1.59 10.60 6.52
CA CYS A 60 -1.67 11.88 7.22
C CYS A 60 -3.16 12.21 7.46
N GLU A 61 -3.46 13.34 8.10
CA GLU A 61 -4.84 13.83 8.28
C GLU A 61 -5.62 13.79 6.94
N GLU A 62 -6.92 13.49 7.02
CA GLU A 62 -7.82 13.33 5.87
C GLU A 62 -7.77 14.55 4.93
N GLY A 63 -7.14 14.39 3.76
CA GLY A 63 -7.28 15.31 2.65
C GLY A 63 -8.48 14.93 1.81
N LYS A 64 -9.47 15.82 1.68
CA LYS A 64 -10.56 15.66 0.69
C LYS A 64 -10.13 16.31 -0.61
N GLU A 65 -9.56 15.53 -1.54
CA GLU A 65 -9.39 15.97 -2.92
C GLU A 65 -10.55 15.47 -3.77
N THR A 66 -11.41 16.39 -4.21
CA THR A 66 -12.37 16.13 -5.28
C THR A 66 -11.69 16.35 -6.63
N ALA A 67 -11.20 15.26 -7.25
CA ALA A 67 -10.75 15.30 -8.64
C ALA A 67 -11.92 15.04 -9.60
N VAL A 68 -11.93 15.70 -10.76
CA VAL A 68 -12.72 15.27 -11.91
C VAL A 68 -12.01 14.05 -12.49
N ILE A 69 -12.53 12.85 -12.21
CA ILE A 69 -11.72 11.62 -12.34
C ILE A 69 -11.91 11.02 -13.74
N ASP A 70 -11.07 11.40 -14.70
CA ASP A 70 -10.68 10.44 -15.72
C ASP A 70 -9.78 9.36 -15.07
N MET A 71 -9.78 8.15 -15.63
CA MET A 71 -9.10 7.00 -15.03
C MET A 71 -7.60 7.24 -14.80
N ALA A 72 -6.91 7.92 -15.73
CA ALA A 72 -5.49 8.22 -15.60
C ALA A 72 -5.23 9.23 -14.47
N THR A 73 -6.08 10.25 -14.35
CA THR A 73 -6.03 11.21 -13.24
C THR A 73 -6.27 10.51 -11.91
N GLY A 74 -7.24 9.59 -11.82
CA GLY A 74 -7.49 8.81 -10.61
C GLY A 74 -6.28 7.99 -10.16
N ILE A 75 -5.64 7.27 -11.09
CA ILE A 75 -4.43 6.48 -10.80
C ILE A 75 -3.27 7.38 -10.32
N ARG A 76 -3.05 8.53 -10.97
CA ARG A 76 -2.00 9.48 -10.56
C ARG A 76 -2.24 10.07 -9.17
N VAL A 77 -3.49 10.47 -8.88
CA VAL A 77 -3.86 11.00 -7.57
C VAL A 77 -3.67 9.93 -6.49
N ALA A 78 -4.13 8.69 -6.73
CA ALA A 78 -3.94 7.60 -5.79
C ALA A 78 -2.46 7.30 -5.50
N THR A 79 -1.61 7.28 -6.54
CA THR A 79 -0.17 7.02 -6.37
C THR A 79 0.55 8.14 -5.61
N ALA A 80 0.07 9.38 -5.71
CA ALA A 80 0.59 10.51 -4.93
C ALA A 80 0.11 10.49 -3.47
N LEU A 81 -1.21 10.40 -3.25
CA LEU A 81 -1.83 10.45 -1.92
C LEU A 81 -1.37 9.31 -1.01
N TYR A 82 -1.16 8.12 -1.58
CA TYR A 82 -0.79 6.92 -0.84
C TYR A 82 0.67 6.51 -1.06
N SER A 83 1.51 7.43 -1.50
CA SER A 83 2.89 7.21 -1.97
C SER A 83 3.74 6.30 -1.08
N ASP A 84 3.60 6.39 0.24
CA ASP A 84 4.33 5.63 1.26
C ASP A 84 3.74 4.25 1.58
N ARG A 85 2.49 3.99 1.17
CA ARG A 85 1.79 2.73 1.45
C ARG A 85 2.28 1.61 0.54
N HIS A 86 2.24 0.38 1.07
CA HIS A 86 2.35 -0.82 0.27
C HIS A 86 1.21 -0.88 -0.77
N CYS A 87 1.55 -1.19 -2.02
CA CYS A 87 0.63 -1.24 -3.15
C CYS A 87 0.56 -2.65 -3.75
N MET A 88 1.69 -3.19 -4.19
CA MET A 88 1.77 -4.50 -4.85
C MET A 88 2.80 -5.39 -4.15
N GLY A 89 2.39 -6.59 -3.75
CA GLY A 89 3.26 -7.56 -3.07
C GLY A 89 3.70 -8.69 -3.99
N VAL A 90 4.95 -9.13 -3.87
CA VAL A 90 5.50 -10.33 -4.50
C VAL A 90 5.91 -11.28 -3.41
N ARG A 91 5.47 -12.54 -3.48
CA ARG A 91 5.86 -13.56 -2.51
C ARG A 91 7.35 -13.85 -2.66
N ASP A 92 8.07 -13.86 -1.54
CA ASP A 92 9.52 -14.07 -1.57
C ASP A 92 9.84 -15.53 -1.88
N ILE A 93 10.85 -15.72 -2.72
CA ILE A 93 11.37 -17.04 -3.09
C ILE A 93 12.35 -17.51 -2.01
N ASP A 94 12.30 -18.79 -1.67
CA ASP A 94 13.25 -19.39 -0.74
C ASP A 94 14.68 -19.31 -1.32
N ARG A 95 15.62 -18.78 -0.53
CA ARG A 95 17.00 -18.54 -0.96
C ARG A 95 17.78 -19.84 -1.17
N ASP A 96 17.46 -20.87 -0.39
CA ASP A 96 18.13 -22.16 -0.44
C ASP A 96 17.45 -23.09 -1.45
N ASN A 97 16.16 -22.85 -1.74
CA ASN A 97 15.41 -23.58 -2.75
C ASN A 97 14.53 -22.67 -3.64
N PRO A 98 15.05 -22.20 -4.80
CA PRO A 98 14.33 -21.28 -5.69
C PRO A 98 13.02 -21.81 -6.30
N SER A 99 12.70 -23.10 -6.13
CA SER A 99 11.43 -23.68 -6.56
C SER A 99 10.29 -23.50 -5.55
N LEU A 100 10.61 -23.06 -4.33
CA LEU A 100 9.66 -22.85 -3.24
C LEU A 100 9.47 -21.36 -2.96
N TYR A 101 8.28 -21.03 -2.48
CA TYR A 101 7.97 -19.71 -1.96
C TYR A 101 7.91 -19.75 -0.44
N THR A 102 8.34 -18.67 0.19
CA THR A 102 8.22 -18.45 1.63
C THR A 102 6.88 -17.80 1.99
N ASP A 103 6.57 -17.73 3.28
CA ASP A 103 5.39 -17.02 3.79
C ASP A 103 5.61 -15.50 3.96
N SER A 104 6.67 -14.93 3.35
CA SER A 104 6.93 -13.49 3.34
C SER A 104 6.69 -12.86 1.97
N TYR A 105 6.54 -11.54 1.96
CA TYR A 105 6.29 -10.75 0.76
C TYR A 105 7.20 -9.52 0.73
N SER A 106 7.77 -9.24 -0.43
CA SER A 106 8.37 -7.98 -0.79
C SER A 106 7.31 -7.05 -1.39
N TRP A 107 7.26 -5.80 -0.92
CA TRP A 107 6.22 -4.85 -1.32
C TRP A 107 6.78 -3.68 -2.13
N LEU A 108 6.11 -3.35 -3.23
CA LEU A 108 6.27 -2.09 -3.93
C LEU A 108 5.32 -1.06 -3.34
N THR A 109 5.81 0.15 -3.11
CA THR A 109 4.97 1.27 -2.67
C THR A 109 4.16 1.86 -3.82
N PHE A 110 3.09 2.58 -3.51
CA PHE A 110 2.33 3.36 -4.52
C PHE A 110 3.22 4.32 -5.29
N LYS A 111 4.19 4.98 -4.61
CA LYS A 111 5.18 5.83 -5.27
C LYS A 111 5.97 5.04 -6.31
N THR A 112 6.47 3.86 -5.94
CA THR A 112 7.29 3.03 -6.82
C THR A 112 6.49 2.55 -8.03
N VAL A 113 5.25 2.12 -7.82
CA VAL A 113 4.34 1.70 -8.90
C VAL A 113 4.02 2.88 -9.84
N GLY A 114 3.65 4.04 -9.28
CA GLY A 114 3.35 5.25 -10.05
C GLY A 114 4.53 5.77 -10.86
N ASP A 115 5.72 5.83 -10.25
CA ASP A 115 6.95 6.26 -10.93
C ASP A 115 7.32 5.32 -12.08
N ARG A 116 7.22 4.01 -11.87
CA ARG A 116 7.52 3.01 -12.91
C ARG A 116 6.50 3.06 -14.06
N SER A 117 5.22 3.17 -13.75
CA SER A 117 4.14 3.30 -14.75
C SER A 117 4.34 4.56 -15.59
N LYS A 118 4.59 5.71 -14.95
CA LYS A 118 4.88 6.98 -15.64
C LYS A 118 6.12 6.87 -16.54
N ASN A 119 7.20 6.29 -16.06
CA ASN A 119 8.43 6.11 -16.85
C ASN A 119 8.20 5.21 -18.06
N PHE A 120 7.45 4.12 -17.89
CA PHE A 120 7.10 3.23 -18.98
C PHE A 120 6.23 3.93 -20.03
N GLY A 121 5.19 4.65 -19.61
CA GLY A 121 4.32 5.42 -20.50
C GLY A 121 5.07 6.53 -21.24
N HIS A 122 6.05 7.18 -20.60
CA HIS A 122 6.96 8.11 -21.29
C HIS A 122 7.76 7.45 -22.41
N GLY A 123 8.25 6.22 -22.20
CA GLY A 123 8.93 5.46 -23.25
C GLY A 123 8.01 5.07 -24.40
N LEU A 124 6.76 4.68 -24.10
CA LEU A 124 5.78 4.28 -25.11
C LEU A 124 5.38 5.41 -26.07
N ARG A 125 5.40 6.68 -25.62
CA ARG A 125 5.05 7.83 -26.48
C ARG A 125 5.89 7.95 -27.74
N GLY A 126 7.08 7.35 -27.78
CA GLY A 126 7.94 7.31 -28.98
C GLY A 126 7.69 6.10 -29.89
N LEU A 127 6.86 5.15 -29.47
CA LEU A 127 6.67 3.86 -30.14
C LEU A 127 5.23 3.63 -30.63
N ILE A 128 4.24 4.19 -29.94
CA ILE A 128 2.83 4.05 -30.26
C ILE A 128 2.12 5.40 -30.23
N GLU A 129 1.17 5.59 -31.15
CA GLU A 129 0.32 6.77 -31.16
C GLU A 129 -0.71 6.73 -30.03
N PRO A 130 -1.12 7.88 -29.46
CA PRO A 130 -2.21 7.94 -28.51
C PRO A 130 -3.47 7.24 -29.04
N ARG A 131 -4.10 6.41 -28.20
CA ARG A 131 -5.28 5.57 -28.53
C ARG A 131 -5.00 4.43 -29.51
N GLY A 132 -3.73 4.16 -29.83
CA GLY A 132 -3.31 2.91 -30.46
C GLY A 132 -3.52 1.71 -29.55
N TYR A 133 -3.33 0.51 -30.10
CA TYR A 133 -3.46 -0.74 -29.35
C TYR A 133 -2.07 -1.25 -28.92
N LEU A 134 -1.99 -1.70 -27.66
CA LEU A 134 -0.83 -2.40 -27.10
C LEU A 134 -1.29 -3.77 -26.62
N GLY A 135 -0.62 -4.82 -27.09
CA GLY A 135 -0.82 -6.18 -26.59
C GLY A 135 0.17 -6.50 -25.47
N ILE A 136 -0.33 -6.96 -24.33
CA ILE A 136 0.51 -7.36 -23.19
C ILE A 136 0.26 -8.85 -22.90
N CYS A 137 1.31 -9.67 -23.01
CA CYS A 137 1.27 -11.09 -22.66
C CYS A 137 2.24 -11.34 -21.50
N ALA A 138 1.71 -11.42 -20.28
CA ALA A 138 2.49 -11.64 -19.07
C ALA A 138 1.65 -12.38 -18.02
N ALA A 139 2.31 -13.00 -17.05
CA ALA A 139 1.64 -13.49 -15.85
C ALA A 139 1.13 -12.31 -15.00
N ASN A 140 0.10 -12.54 -14.17
CA ASN A 140 -0.41 -11.53 -13.24
C ASN A 140 0.64 -11.23 -12.15
N ARG A 141 1.47 -10.21 -12.42
CA ARG A 141 2.60 -9.77 -11.61
C ARG A 141 2.66 -8.24 -11.62
N PRO A 142 3.41 -7.59 -10.71
CA PRO A 142 3.46 -6.14 -10.67
C PRO A 142 3.87 -5.49 -11.99
N GLU A 143 4.76 -6.12 -12.76
CA GLU A 143 5.19 -5.61 -14.07
C GLU A 143 4.01 -5.49 -15.05
N TRP A 144 3.09 -6.45 -15.04
CA TRP A 144 1.89 -6.43 -15.88
C TRP A 144 0.99 -5.26 -15.50
N MET A 145 0.68 -5.11 -14.20
CA MET A 145 -0.16 -4.01 -13.69
C MET A 145 0.48 -2.64 -13.94
N ILE A 146 1.80 -2.51 -13.75
CA ILE A 146 2.55 -1.28 -14.01
C ILE A 146 2.45 -0.87 -15.48
N THR A 147 2.50 -1.85 -16.38
CA THR A 147 2.37 -1.64 -17.83
C THR A 147 0.95 -1.25 -18.21
N ASP A 148 -0.06 -1.86 -17.58
CA ASP A 148 -1.49 -1.57 -17.81
C ASP A 148 -1.90 -0.15 -17.36
N PHE A 149 -1.25 0.37 -16.31
CA PHE A 149 -1.50 1.74 -15.81
C PHE A 149 -0.83 2.86 -16.62
N ALA A 150 0.14 2.53 -17.47
CA ALA A 150 1.04 3.49 -18.13
C ALA A 150 0.43 4.23 -19.33
#